data_AF-S2KMI7-F1
#
_entry.id   AF-S2KMI7-F1
#
_cell.length_a   1.000
_cell.length_b   1.000
_cell.length_c   1.000
_cell.angle_alpha   90.00
_cell.angle_beta   90.00
_cell.angle_gamma   90.00
#
_symmetry.space_group_name_H-M   'P 1'
#
loop_
_entity.id
_entity.type
_entity.pdbx_description
1 polymer ?
#
loop_
_entity_poly.entity_id
_entity_poly.type
_entity_poly.pdbx_seq_one_letter_code
_entity_poly.pdbx_strand_id
1 'polypeptide(L)'
;MANQCSEFNRQTGMVRFAQGKKKSPLEAPFVEFDGYVERVVQRGGIFYRLMLVHRYSGQVFNKTSLSTIVDHHHEVRALWDMLQRYMDVSQPMPDVPRLEPFRHLDPTTAEHDRQTGRNPRYWRDLDLDTWKENEGAKQLKAQMDYPWNRQRCQLTPQLGKIEMAVYREQQNSTAMASSWANKGKAFSTGNEIKRV
;
A
#
# COMPACT_ATOMS: atom_id res chain seq x y z
N MET A 1 4.47 -22.48 -9.26
CA MET A 1 4.04 -21.80 -8.01
C MET A 1 4.27 -20.29 -8.04
N ALA A 2 5.11 -19.75 -8.94
CA ALA A 2 5.47 -18.32 -8.97
C ALA A 2 4.31 -17.32 -9.24
N ASN A 3 3.23 -17.70 -9.94
CA ASN A 3 2.16 -16.77 -10.37
C ASN A 3 1.06 -16.49 -9.30
N GLN A 4 1.26 -16.91 -8.04
CA GLN A 4 0.23 -16.81 -7.00
C GLN A 4 0.56 -15.81 -5.88
N CYS A 5 1.77 -15.24 -5.86
CA CYS A 5 2.17 -14.31 -4.82
C CYS A 5 2.07 -12.86 -5.31
N SER A 6 1.45 -12.02 -4.49
CA SER A 6 1.51 -10.58 -4.63
C SER A 6 2.64 -10.04 -3.74
N GLU A 7 3.37 -9.05 -4.22
CA GLU A 7 4.51 -8.47 -3.51
C GLU A 7 4.60 -6.96 -3.75
N PHE A 8 5.14 -6.27 -2.75
CA PHE A 8 5.54 -4.87 -2.82
C PHE A 8 7.06 -4.83 -2.65
N ASN A 9 7.77 -4.56 -3.73
CA ASN A 9 9.22 -4.52 -3.71
C ASN A 9 9.69 -3.08 -3.50
N ARG A 10 10.01 -2.76 -2.25
CA ARG A 10 10.53 -1.46 -1.84
C ARG A 10 11.80 -1.06 -2.60
N GLN A 11 12.71 -1.99 -2.88
CA GLN A 11 14.00 -1.68 -3.52
C GLN A 11 13.84 -1.30 -4.99
N THR A 12 12.95 -1.98 -5.71
CA THR A 12 12.71 -1.70 -7.15
C THR A 12 11.58 -0.69 -7.38
N GLY A 13 10.76 -0.43 -6.36
CA GLY A 13 9.53 0.37 -6.49
C GLY A 13 8.41 -0.36 -7.24
N MET A 14 8.59 -1.64 -7.58
CA MET A 14 7.62 -2.44 -8.34
C MET A 14 6.60 -3.11 -7.42
N VAL A 15 5.38 -3.26 -7.92
CA VAL A 15 4.32 -4.02 -7.27
C VAL A 15 3.83 -5.09 -8.22
N ARG A 16 3.68 -6.29 -7.67
CA ARG A 16 3.16 -7.44 -8.40
C ARG A 16 1.90 -7.92 -7.71
N PHE A 17 0.82 -8.05 -8.47
CA PHE A 17 -0.45 -8.59 -8.01
C PHE A 17 -0.79 -9.88 -8.74
N ALA A 18 -0.93 -10.97 -7.99
CA ALA A 18 -1.40 -12.24 -8.53
C ALA A 18 -2.87 -12.14 -8.97
N GLN A 19 -3.18 -12.66 -10.17
CA GLN A 19 -4.53 -12.62 -10.76
C GLN A 19 -5.19 -14.01 -10.84
N GLY A 20 -4.79 -14.92 -9.93
CA GLY A 20 -5.22 -16.30 -9.90
C GLY A 20 -4.46 -17.19 -10.90
N LYS A 21 -4.95 -18.42 -11.10
CA LYS A 21 -4.21 -19.45 -11.89
C LYS A 21 -4.21 -19.21 -13.41
N LYS A 22 -5.17 -18.44 -13.94
CA LYS A 22 -5.44 -18.32 -15.38
C LYS A 22 -4.89 -17.05 -16.03
N LYS A 23 -4.45 -16.08 -15.23
CA LYS A 23 -3.95 -14.79 -15.71
C LYS A 23 -2.54 -14.56 -15.19
N SER A 24 -1.70 -13.93 -16.01
CA SER A 24 -0.41 -13.44 -15.56
C SER A 24 -0.61 -12.42 -14.42
N PRO A 25 0.29 -12.38 -13.43
CA PRO A 25 0.30 -11.30 -12.45
C PRO A 25 0.45 -9.96 -13.15
N LEU A 26 -0.23 -8.93 -12.63
CA LEU A 26 0.08 -7.55 -13.04
C LEU A 26 1.35 -7.13 -12.32
N GLU A 27 2.34 -6.66 -13.05
CA GLU A 27 3.55 -6.06 -12.50
C GLU A 27 3.68 -4.64 -13.04
N ALA A 28 3.72 -3.65 -12.14
CA ALA A 28 3.80 -2.24 -12.48
C ALA A 28 4.43 -1.44 -11.34
N PRO A 29 5.05 -0.28 -11.61
CA PRO A 29 5.53 0.63 -10.57
C PRO A 29 4.43 1.04 -9.58
N PHE A 30 4.75 1.09 -8.28
CA PHE A 30 3.79 1.48 -7.23
C PHE A 30 3.16 2.85 -7.46
N VAL A 31 3.95 3.77 -8.02
CA VAL A 31 3.53 5.13 -8.33
C VAL A 31 2.37 5.18 -9.33
N GLU A 32 2.03 4.08 -9.99
CA GLU A 32 0.93 3.96 -10.95
C GLU A 32 -0.38 3.47 -10.32
N PHE A 33 -0.35 3.13 -9.03
CA PHE A 33 -1.51 2.71 -8.27
C PHE A 33 -2.06 3.86 -7.44
N ASP A 34 -3.39 3.92 -7.37
CA ASP A 34 -4.11 4.79 -6.45
C ASP A 34 -4.82 3.97 -5.38
N GLY A 35 -4.71 4.44 -4.13
CA GLY A 35 -5.48 3.95 -3.00
C GLY A 35 -6.89 4.54 -2.97
N TYR A 36 -7.88 3.69 -2.77
CA TYR A 36 -9.27 4.06 -2.58
C TYR A 36 -9.83 3.41 -1.31
N VAL A 37 -10.71 4.14 -0.63
CA VAL A 37 -11.55 3.61 0.43
C VAL A 37 -12.80 3.01 -0.21
N GLU A 38 -12.96 1.71 -0.07
CA GLU A 38 -14.20 1.02 -0.44
C GLU A 38 -15.08 0.82 0.79
N ARG A 39 -16.30 1.34 0.75
CA ARG A 39 -17.34 1.06 1.75
C ARG A 39 -17.93 -0.34 1.51
N VAL A 40 -17.91 -1.19 2.52
CA VAL A 40 -18.43 -2.57 2.47
C VAL A 40 -19.59 -2.68 3.46
N VAL A 41 -20.79 -2.97 2.95
CA VAL A 41 -21.99 -3.17 3.79
C VAL A 41 -22.15 -4.66 4.06
N GLN A 42 -22.17 -5.05 5.33
CA GLN A 42 -22.38 -6.44 5.76
C GLN A 42 -23.46 -6.54 6.84
N ARG A 43 -23.92 -7.76 7.13
CA ARG A 43 -24.81 -8.01 8.28
C ARG A 43 -24.03 -7.70 9.57
N GLY A 44 -24.27 -6.53 10.15
CA GLY A 44 -23.55 -6.06 11.34
C GLY A 44 -23.06 -4.61 11.26
N GLY A 45 -23.04 -4.00 10.07
CA GLY A 45 -22.69 -2.58 9.95
C GLY A 45 -22.04 -2.19 8.63
N ILE A 46 -21.42 -1.01 8.67
CA ILE A 46 -20.64 -0.44 7.59
C ILE A 46 -19.17 -0.61 7.93
N PHE A 47 -18.44 -1.22 7.03
CA PHE A 47 -17.01 -1.42 7.15
C PHE A 47 -16.28 -0.79 5.96
N TYR A 48 -14.96 -0.74 6.04
CA TYR A 48 -14.10 -0.14 5.03
C TYR A 48 -12.95 -1.09 4.68
N ARG A 49 -12.43 -0.98 3.46
CA ARG A 49 -11.19 -1.67 3.06
C ARG A 49 -10.38 -0.85 2.06
N LEU A 50 -9.08 -1.11 2.02
CA LEU A 50 -8.19 -0.54 1.01
C LEU A 50 -8.37 -1.25 -0.34
N MET A 51 -8.69 -0.47 -1.36
CA MET A 51 -8.72 -0.88 -2.76
C MET A 51 -7.56 -0.20 -3.49
N LEU A 52 -6.76 -0.98 -4.21
CA LEU A 52 -5.69 -0.47 -5.07
C LEU A 52 -6.15 -0.54 -6.52
N VAL A 53 -6.08 0.59 -7.22
CA VAL A 53 -6.51 0.69 -8.62
C VAL A 53 -5.31 1.09 -9.46
N HIS A 54 -4.96 0.26 -10.45
CA HIS A 54 -3.94 0.60 -11.42
C HIS A 54 -4.50 1.66 -12.38
N ARG A 55 -3.88 2.85 -12.40
CA ARG A 55 -4.41 4.03 -13.13
C ARG A 55 -4.66 3.76 -14.62
N TYR A 56 -3.76 3.03 -15.27
CA TYR A 56 -3.77 2.88 -16.72
C TYR A 56 -4.64 1.73 -17.21
N SER A 57 -4.65 0.62 -16.48
CA SER A 57 -5.44 -0.57 -16.87
C SER A 57 -6.84 -0.57 -16.25
N GLY A 58 -7.07 0.27 -15.24
CA GLY A 58 -8.29 0.27 -14.43
C GLY A 58 -8.46 -1.01 -13.60
N GLN A 59 -7.42 -1.85 -13.52
CA GLN A 59 -7.48 -3.09 -12.76
C GLN A 59 -7.53 -2.80 -11.26
N VAL A 60 -8.43 -3.50 -10.58
CA VAL A 60 -8.72 -3.31 -9.17
C VAL A 60 -8.19 -4.49 -8.36
N PHE A 61 -7.51 -4.19 -7.26
CA PHE A 61 -6.93 -5.15 -6.33
C PHE A 61 -7.41 -4.84 -4.92
N ASN A 62 -8.33 -5.66 -4.41
CA ASN A 62 -8.90 -5.58 -3.05
C ASN A 62 -8.92 -6.95 -2.35
N LYS A 63 -8.26 -7.96 -2.93
CA LYS A 63 -8.10 -9.31 -2.37
C LYS A 63 -6.64 -9.55 -2.01
N THR A 64 -6.09 -8.64 -1.21
CA THR A 64 -4.70 -8.69 -0.75
C THR A 64 -4.69 -8.84 0.76
N SER A 65 -3.57 -9.30 1.34
CA SER A 65 -3.38 -9.31 2.80
C SER A 65 -3.39 -7.90 3.41
N LEU A 66 -3.30 -6.86 2.57
CA LEU A 66 -3.35 -5.44 2.92
C LEU A 66 -4.73 -4.82 2.65
N SER A 67 -5.74 -5.64 2.33
CA SER A 67 -7.12 -5.19 2.07
C SER A 67 -8.10 -5.75 3.10
N THR A 68 -7.66 -5.88 4.36
CA THR A 68 -8.51 -6.32 5.47
C THR A 68 -9.67 -5.36 5.69
N ILE A 69 -10.79 -5.89 6.17
CA ILE A 69 -11.99 -5.12 6.48
C ILE A 69 -11.80 -4.52 7.88
N VAL A 70 -12.02 -3.21 7.98
CA VAL A 70 -11.86 -2.42 9.20
C VAL A 70 -13.12 -1.59 9.49
N ASP A 71 -13.31 -1.23 10.75
CA ASP A 71 -14.54 -0.55 11.20
C ASP A 71 -14.53 0.95 10.84
N HIS A 72 -13.34 1.55 10.74
CA HIS A 72 -13.20 2.98 10.52
C HIS A 72 -12.40 3.31 9.26
N HIS A 73 -12.89 4.27 8.49
CA HIS A 73 -12.24 4.68 7.25
C HIS A 73 -10.83 5.26 7.46
N HIS A 74 -10.52 5.88 8.60
CA HIS A 74 -9.20 6.44 8.89
C HIS A 74 -8.11 5.35 9.00
N GLU A 75 -8.48 4.11 9.36
CA GLU A 75 -7.57 2.97 9.36
C GLU A 75 -7.14 2.61 7.94
N VAL A 76 -8.07 2.67 6.96
CA VAL A 76 -7.74 2.50 5.53
C VAL A 76 -6.78 3.57 5.05
N ARG A 77 -6.97 4.82 5.50
CA ARG A 77 -6.10 5.94 5.12
C ARG A 77 -4.70 5.82 5.72
N ALA A 78 -4.61 5.43 7.00
CA ALA A 78 -3.35 5.14 7.66
C ALA A 78 -2.60 3.97 7.01
N LEU A 79 -3.32 2.93 6.59
CA LEU A 79 -2.73 1.80 5.86
C LEU A 79 -2.16 2.24 4.52
N TRP A 80 -2.88 3.09 3.77
CA TRP A 80 -2.38 3.64 2.51
C TRP A 80 -1.14 4.51 2.72
N ASP A 81 -1.10 5.35 3.77
CA ASP A 81 0.09 6.14 4.12
C ASP A 81 1.28 5.26 4.53
N MET A 82 1.04 4.23 5.34
CA MET A 82 2.06 3.24 5.71
C MET A 82 2.65 2.57 4.45
N LEU A 83 1.83 2.20 3.48
CA LEU A 83 2.29 1.60 2.23
C LEU A 83 3.11 2.58 1.39
N GLN A 84 2.70 3.86 1.32
CA GLN A 84 3.49 4.88 0.64
C GLN A 84 4.85 5.07 1.29
N ARG A 85 4.93 5.18 2.63
CA ARG A 85 6.22 5.25 3.35
C ARG A 85 7.05 3.99 3.15
N TYR A 86 6.42 2.82 3.15
CA TYR A 86 7.12 1.56 2.87
C TYR A 86 7.70 1.52 1.44
N MET A 87 7.05 2.11 0.45
CA MET A 87 7.56 2.16 -0.92
C MET A 87 8.55 3.33 -1.17
N ASP A 88 8.61 4.31 -0.27
CA ASP A 88 9.56 5.42 -0.33
C ASP A 88 10.90 5.04 0.35
N VAL A 89 11.91 4.74 -0.46
CA VAL A 89 13.26 4.37 0.01
C VAL A 89 14.05 5.53 0.63
N SER A 90 13.62 6.78 0.41
CA SER A 90 14.26 7.96 1.00
C SER A 90 13.95 8.15 2.48
N GLN A 91 12.90 7.49 2.96
CA GLN A 91 12.45 7.53 4.36
C GLN A 91 12.69 6.18 5.04
N PRO A 92 12.88 6.13 6.37
CA PRO A 92 12.94 4.85 7.08
C PRO A 92 11.62 4.08 6.91
N MET A 93 11.71 2.74 6.96
CA MET A 93 10.53 1.88 6.90
C MET A 93 9.56 2.20 8.05
N PRO A 94 8.24 2.05 7.81
CA PRO A 94 7.25 2.19 8.86
C PRO A 94 7.60 1.34 10.07
N ASP A 95 7.45 1.93 11.25
CA ASP A 95 7.74 1.23 12.49
C ASP A 95 6.55 0.39 12.93
N VAL A 96 6.52 -0.86 12.46
CA VAL A 96 5.44 -1.82 12.77
C VAL A 96 6.02 -3.19 13.13
N PRO A 97 5.34 -3.98 13.99
CA PRO A 97 5.84 -5.28 14.45
C PRO A 97 6.26 -6.22 13.32
N ARG A 98 5.52 -6.21 12.21
CA ARG A 98 5.79 -7.08 11.05
C ARG A 98 7.13 -6.77 10.37
N LEU A 99 7.60 -5.54 10.44
CA LEU A 99 8.84 -5.10 9.78
C LEU A 99 10.05 -5.12 10.71
N GLU A 100 9.88 -5.25 12.03
CA GLU A 100 10.97 -5.24 13.01
C GLU A 100 12.14 -6.18 12.65
N PRO A 101 11.92 -7.46 12.27
CA PRO A 101 13.01 -8.36 11.96
C PRO A 101 13.84 -7.93 10.74
N PHE A 102 13.29 -7.10 9.86
CA PHE A 102 13.89 -6.73 8.58
C PHE A 102 14.50 -5.32 8.58
N ARG A 103 14.32 -4.54 9.66
CA ARG A 103 14.77 -3.13 9.72
C ARG A 103 16.26 -2.94 9.43
N HIS A 104 17.09 -3.85 9.94
CA HIS A 104 18.54 -3.83 9.74
C HIS A 104 18.98 -4.13 8.28
N LEU A 105 18.09 -4.66 7.44
CA LEU A 105 18.38 -4.97 6.03
C LEU A 105 18.19 -3.76 5.10
N ASP A 106 17.47 -2.72 5.55
CA ASP A 106 17.23 -1.50 4.79
C ASP A 106 18.23 -0.41 5.23
N PRO A 107 19.14 0.06 4.36
CA PRO A 107 20.20 1.00 4.75
C PRO A 107 19.66 2.32 5.34
N THR A 108 18.60 2.88 4.76
CA THR A 108 17.96 4.12 5.25
C THR A 108 17.40 3.92 6.66
N THR A 109 16.75 2.79 6.90
CA THR A 109 16.19 2.43 8.21
C THR A 109 17.28 2.14 9.22
N ALA A 110 18.32 1.39 8.86
CA ALA A 110 19.42 1.06 9.74
C ALA A 110 20.20 2.30 10.20
N GLU A 111 20.42 3.26 9.31
CA GLU A 111 21.04 4.54 9.65
C GLU A 111 20.16 5.35 10.62
N HIS A 112 18.87 5.44 10.33
CA HIS A 112 17.91 6.13 11.19
C HIS A 112 17.81 5.50 12.59
N ASP A 113 17.75 4.17 12.67
CA ASP A 113 17.69 3.44 13.94
C ASP A 113 18.98 3.63 14.75
N ARG A 114 20.15 3.69 14.09
CA ARG A 114 21.44 3.99 14.73
C ARG A 114 21.48 5.41 15.30
N GLN A 115 20.99 6.40 14.54
CA GLN A 115 20.97 7.81 14.97
C GLN A 115 20.01 8.06 16.13
N THR A 116 18.88 7.36 16.15
CA THR A 116 17.84 7.51 17.19
C THR A 116 18.04 6.61 18.40
N GLY A 117 18.97 5.64 18.32
CA GLY A 117 19.20 4.67 19.39
C GLY A 117 18.02 3.69 19.58
N ARG A 118 17.27 3.39 18.51
CA ARG A 118 16.07 2.57 18.57
C ARG A 118 16.41 1.12 18.97
N ASN A 119 15.64 0.56 19.92
CA ASN A 119 15.79 -0.83 20.33
C ASN A 119 15.40 -1.80 19.18
N PRO A 120 16.29 -2.71 18.74
CA PRO A 120 16.01 -3.67 17.64
C PRO A 120 14.97 -4.74 18.01
N ARG A 121 14.60 -4.87 19.30
CA ARG A 121 13.58 -5.79 19.80
C ARG A 121 12.37 -5.08 20.39
N TYR A 122 12.19 -3.79 20.07
CA TYR A 122 11.15 -2.96 20.66
C TYR A 122 9.78 -3.63 20.67
N TRP A 123 9.26 -4.05 19.50
CA TRP A 123 7.95 -4.67 19.38
C TRP A 123 7.90 -6.08 19.97
N ARG A 124 8.98 -6.85 19.88
CA ARG A 124 9.06 -8.20 20.45
C ARG A 124 9.03 -8.20 21.97
N ASP A 125 9.70 -7.24 22.60
CA ASP A 125 9.83 -7.15 24.06
C ASP A 125 8.82 -6.16 24.67
N LEU A 126 7.91 -5.61 23.85
CA LEU A 126 6.88 -4.67 24.27
C LEU A 126 5.84 -5.35 25.18
N ASP A 127 5.59 -4.77 26.35
CA ASP A 127 4.44 -5.14 27.16
C ASP A 127 3.15 -4.55 26.56
N LEU A 128 2.34 -5.42 25.96
CA LEU A 128 1.17 -5.02 25.18
C LEU A 128 0.10 -4.31 26.02
N ASP A 129 -0.08 -4.72 27.27
CA ASP A 129 -1.14 -4.15 28.12
C ASP A 129 -0.76 -2.75 28.58
N THR A 130 0.45 -2.57 29.12
CA THR A 130 0.97 -1.23 29.44
C THR A 130 1.05 -0.32 28.22
N TRP A 131 1.44 -0.86 27.05
CA TRP A 131 1.52 -0.06 25.82
C TRP A 131 0.13 0.42 25.36
N LYS A 132 -0.88 -0.45 25.36
CA LYS A 132 -2.25 -0.08 24.96
C LYS A 132 -2.81 1.06 25.80
N GLU A 133 -2.59 1.01 27.11
CA GLU A 133 -3.10 2.02 28.05
C GLU A 133 -2.38 3.38 27.91
N ASN A 134 -1.15 3.38 27.39
CA ASN A 134 -0.31 4.57 27.31
C ASN A 134 -0.06 5.03 25.88
N GLU A 135 1.03 4.57 25.28
CA GLU A 135 1.49 5.02 23.96
C GLU A 135 0.53 4.60 22.85
N GLY A 136 -0.01 3.38 22.91
CA GLY A 136 -0.98 2.87 21.95
C GLY A 136 -2.25 3.70 21.91
N ALA A 137 -2.82 4.04 23.08
CA ALA A 137 -3.98 4.93 23.16
C ALA A 137 -3.68 6.34 22.60
N LYS A 138 -2.49 6.89 22.87
CA LYS A 138 -2.06 8.18 22.31
C LYS A 138 -1.91 8.11 20.78
N GLN A 139 -1.31 7.06 20.25
CA GLN A 139 -1.15 6.84 18.81
C GLN A 139 -2.50 6.66 18.12
N LEU A 140 -3.40 5.86 18.70
CA LEU A 140 -4.76 5.68 18.19
C LEU A 140 -5.50 7.02 18.13
N LYS A 141 -5.46 7.80 19.23
CA LYS A 141 -6.07 9.13 19.26
C LYS A 141 -5.46 10.06 18.22
N ALA A 142 -4.14 10.11 18.10
CA ALA A 142 -3.47 10.93 17.09
C ALA A 142 -3.85 10.50 15.66
N GLN A 143 -4.00 9.21 15.40
CA GLN A 143 -4.45 8.68 14.12
C GLN A 143 -5.91 9.07 13.81
N MET A 144 -6.79 9.04 14.81
CA MET A 144 -8.19 9.45 14.68
C MET A 144 -8.32 10.96 14.43
N ASP A 145 -7.54 11.77 15.14
CA ASP A 145 -7.57 13.23 15.08
C ASP A 145 -6.81 13.79 13.86
N TYR A 146 -6.02 12.96 13.18
CA TYR A 146 -5.22 13.39 12.04
C TYR A 146 -6.11 13.85 10.87
N PRO A 147 -5.82 15.01 10.24
CA PRO A 147 -6.62 15.56 9.15
C PRO A 147 -6.33 14.85 7.83
N TRP A 148 -6.78 13.60 7.71
CA TRP A 148 -6.50 12.73 6.57
C TRP A 148 -6.92 13.31 5.22
N ASN A 149 -7.92 14.19 5.19
CA ASN A 149 -8.38 14.88 3.99
C ASN A 149 -7.37 15.91 3.43
N ARG A 150 -6.38 16.33 4.22
CA ARG A 150 -5.34 17.30 3.83
C ARG A 150 -4.02 16.63 3.45
N GLN A 151 -3.91 15.33 3.65
CA GLN A 151 -2.67 14.61 3.42
C GLN A 151 -2.35 14.58 1.92
N ARG A 152 -1.15 15.05 1.58
CA ARG A 152 -0.61 14.93 0.22
C ARG A 152 0.21 13.66 0.12
N CYS A 153 -0.04 12.87 -0.92
CA CYS A 153 0.80 11.74 -1.28
C CYS A 153 2.13 12.27 -1.83
N GLN A 154 3.24 12.01 -1.13
CA GLN A 154 4.58 12.42 -1.56
C GLN A 154 5.02 11.72 -2.86
N LEU A 155 4.53 10.50 -3.07
CA LEU A 155 4.76 9.71 -4.29
C LEU A 155 3.87 10.13 -5.46
N THR A 156 2.88 11.03 -5.24
CA THR A 156 1.99 11.53 -6.30
C THR A 156 2.25 13.02 -6.54
N PRO A 157 3.25 13.32 -7.41
CA PRO A 157 3.08 14.38 -8.40
C PRO A 157 3.78 14.08 -9.75
N GLN A 158 3.71 12.85 -10.28
CA GLN A 158 4.22 12.54 -11.63
C GLN A 158 3.11 12.42 -12.69
N LEU A 159 1.84 12.43 -12.28
CA LEU A 159 0.71 12.30 -13.22
C LEU A 159 0.60 13.56 -14.09
N GLY A 160 0.62 13.38 -15.42
CA GLY A 160 0.59 14.46 -16.40
C GLY A 160 1.98 14.91 -16.90
N LYS A 161 3.08 14.37 -16.36
CA LYS A 161 4.44 14.62 -16.91
C LYS A 161 4.82 13.67 -18.04
N ILE A 162 4.18 12.51 -18.13
CA ILE A 162 4.41 11.51 -19.17
C ILE A 162 3.12 11.35 -19.96
N GLU A 163 3.20 11.65 -21.26
CA GLU A 163 2.11 11.42 -22.20
C GLU A 163 1.73 9.94 -22.25
N MET A 164 0.43 9.67 -22.39
CA MET A 164 -0.13 8.31 -22.35
C MET A 164 0.47 7.39 -23.41
N ALA A 165 0.91 7.96 -24.55
CA ALA A 165 1.59 7.25 -25.63
C ALA A 165 3.01 6.81 -25.24
N VAL A 166 3.78 7.71 -24.61
CA VAL A 166 5.16 7.44 -24.14
C VAL A 166 5.16 6.36 -23.07
N TYR A 167 4.20 6.42 -22.15
CA TYR A 167 4.01 5.37 -21.15
C TYR A 167 3.70 4.01 -21.78
N ARG A 168 2.84 3.96 -22.81
CA ARG A 168 2.52 2.72 -23.53
C ARG A 168 3.71 2.15 -24.30
N GLU A 169 4.60 2.98 -24.83
CA GLU A 169 5.83 2.54 -25.49
C GLU A 169 6.87 1.98 -24.50
N GLN A 170 7.00 2.60 -23.32
CA GLN A 170 7.85 2.11 -22.22
C GLN A 170 7.34 0.78 -21.66
N GLN A 171 6.02 0.64 -21.52
CA GLN A 171 5.40 -0.62 -21.10
C GLN A 171 5.43 -1.66 -22.21
N ASN A 172 5.25 -1.31 -23.48
CA ASN A 172 5.39 -2.26 -24.58
C ASN A 172 6.82 -2.73 -24.74
N SER A 173 7.85 -1.89 -24.52
CA SER A 173 9.25 -2.35 -24.52
C SER A 173 9.57 -3.27 -23.33
N THR A 174 9.01 -2.99 -22.15
CA THR A 174 9.12 -3.83 -20.95
C THR A 174 8.30 -5.13 -21.06
N ALA A 175 7.10 -5.08 -21.66
CA ALA A 175 6.19 -6.20 -21.89
C ALA A 175 6.53 -6.99 -23.18
N MET A 176 7.26 -6.42 -24.14
CA MET A 176 7.87 -7.18 -25.24
C MET A 176 9.00 -8.09 -24.72
N ALA A 177 9.53 -7.82 -23.52
CA ALA A 177 10.38 -8.74 -22.78
C ALA A 177 9.58 -9.81 -21.98
N SER A 178 8.26 -9.64 -21.82
CA SER A 178 7.38 -10.49 -20.99
C SER A 178 5.96 -10.56 -21.57
N SER A 179 5.76 -11.54 -22.44
CA SER A 179 4.68 -11.61 -23.43
C SER A 179 3.22 -11.76 -22.89
N TRP A 180 2.33 -10.91 -23.44
CA TRP A 180 0.92 -11.12 -23.90
C TRP A 180 -0.32 -10.82 -23.00
N ALA A 181 -1.05 -9.78 -23.42
CA ALA A 181 -2.51 -9.60 -23.63
C ALA A 181 -3.57 -9.71 -22.48
N ASN A 182 -4.36 -8.65 -22.23
CA ASN A 182 -5.64 -8.34 -22.93
C ASN A 182 -6.69 -7.56 -22.07
N LYS A 183 -7.38 -6.63 -22.76
CA LYS A 183 -8.71 -5.99 -22.61
C LYS A 183 -9.35 -5.78 -21.22
N GLY A 184 -9.52 -4.50 -20.89
CA GLY A 184 -10.28 -4.00 -19.73
C GLY A 184 -11.80 -4.17 -19.85
N LYS A 185 -12.43 -4.43 -18.70
CA LYS A 185 -13.86 -4.25 -18.45
C LYS A 185 -14.00 -3.19 -17.36
N ALA A 186 -14.71 -2.11 -17.66
CA ALA A 186 -15.23 -1.20 -16.65
C ALA A 186 -16.38 -1.90 -15.90
N PHE A 187 -16.43 -1.78 -14.58
CA PHE A 187 -17.58 -2.22 -13.81
C PHE A 187 -17.97 -1.19 -12.74
N SER A 188 -19.25 -0.88 -12.74
CA SER A 188 -19.98 -0.11 -11.76
C SER A 188 -20.33 -1.02 -10.58
N THR A 189 -19.80 -0.72 -9.39
CA THR A 189 -20.35 -1.24 -8.13
C THR A 189 -20.94 -0.06 -7.38
N GLY A 190 -22.18 -0.18 -6.92
CA GLY A 190 -22.92 0.83 -6.15
C GLY A 190 -22.36 1.11 -4.75
N ASN A 191 -21.05 0.96 -4.55
CA ASN A 191 -20.33 1.37 -3.36
C ASN A 191 -19.79 2.79 -3.56
N GLU A 192 -19.90 3.61 -2.53
CA GLU A 192 -19.25 4.92 -2.51
C GLU A 192 -17.73 4.70 -2.42
N ILE A 193 -17.01 5.02 -3.49
CA ILE A 193 -15.57 4.88 -3.62
C ILE A 193 -14.96 6.27 -3.50
N LYS A 194 -14.12 6.48 -2.48
CA LYS A 194 -13.39 7.75 -2.29
C LYS A 194 -11.91 7.52 -2.44
N ARG A 195 -11.25 8.36 -3.24
CA ARG A 195 -9.78 8.38 -3.30
C ARG A 195 -9.25 8.73 -1.91
N VAL A 196 -8.21 8.02 -1.48
CA VAL A 196 -7.56 8.26 -0.19
C VAL A 196 -6.84 9.60 -0.21
#